data_AF-A0A356E6E2-F1
#
_entry.id   AF-A0A356E6E2-F1
#
_cell.length_a   1.000
_cell.length_b   1.000
_cell.length_c   1.000
_cell.angle_alpha   90.00
_cell.angle_beta   90.00
_cell.angle_gamma   90.00
#
_symmetry.space_group_name_H-M   'P 1'
#
loop_
_entity.id
_entity.type
_entity.pdbx_description
1 polymer ?
#
loop_
_entity_poly.entity_id
_entity_poly.type
_entity_poly.pdbx_seq_one_letter_code
_entity_poly.pdbx_strand_id
1 'polypeptide(L)'
;DQLVKLVLLLNKWNKAYNLTSVRDPMEMLVKHIMDSLVVSPYLHGDRFIDVGTGPGLPGLPLAIINSDKQFVLLDSLGKRISFIRNA
;
A
#
# COMPACT_ATOMS: atom_id res chain seq x y z
N ASP A 1 -5.87 -0.99 13.26
CA ASP A 1 -6.39 0.35 12.90
C ASP A 1 -5.78 0.96 11.64
N GLN A 2 -4.46 1.08 11.52
CA GLN A 2 -3.83 1.76 10.37
C GLN A 2 -4.14 1.10 9.02
N LEU A 3 -4.12 -0.23 8.92
CA LEU A 3 -4.46 -0.94 7.67
C LEU A 3 -5.90 -0.68 7.22
N VAL A 4 -6.84 -0.57 8.16
CA VAL A 4 -8.25 -0.24 7.83
C VAL A 4 -8.34 1.20 7.31
N LYS A 5 -7.63 2.14 7.94
CA LYS A 5 -7.55 3.54 7.47
C LYS A 5 -6.97 3.61 6.05
N LEU A 6 -5.93 2.82 5.77
CA LEU A 6 -5.33 2.72 4.44
C LEU A 6 -6.35 2.24 3.40
N VAL A 7 -7.14 1.20 3.70
CA VAL A 7 -8.21 0.72 2.80
C VAL A 7 -9.27 1.79 2.55
N LEU A 8 -9.72 2.48 3.60
CA LEU A 8 -10.72 3.55 3.47
C LEU A 8 -10.19 4.73 2.65
N LEU A 9 -8.92 5.10 2.82
CA LEU A 9 -8.28 6.14 2.03
C LEU A 9 -8.13 5.70 0.56
N LEU A 10 -7.67 4.48 0.32
CA LEU A 10 -7.57 3.89 -1.01
C LEU A 10 -8.92 3.93 -1.72
N ASN A 11 -9.99 3.47 -1.06
CA ASN A 11 -11.34 3.51 -1.60
C ASN A 11 -11.79 4.95 -1.92
N LYS A 12 -11.54 5.91 -1.01
CA LYS A 12 -11.88 7.32 -1.23
C LYS A 12 -11.19 7.89 -2.46
N TRP A 13 -9.89 7.70 -2.59
CA TRP A 13 -9.11 8.26 -3.69
C TRP A 13 -9.33 7.53 -5.02
N ASN A 14 -9.61 6.23 -4.96
CA ASN A 14 -9.89 5.43 -6.14
C ASN A 14 -11.10 5.96 -6.92
N LYS A 15 -12.08 6.59 -6.24
CA LYS A 15 -13.22 7.27 -6.89
C LYS A 15 -12.81 8.42 -7.82
N ALA A 16 -11.69 9.09 -7.53
CA ALA A 16 -11.22 10.25 -8.31
C ALA A 16 -10.07 9.89 -9.28
N TYR A 17 -9.26 8.89 -8.95
CA TYR A 17 -7.98 8.66 -9.62
C TYR A 17 -7.81 7.27 -10.24
N ASN A 18 -8.78 6.36 -10.13
CA ASN A 18 -8.72 5.00 -10.69
C ASN A 18 -7.40 4.26 -10.33
N LEU A 19 -7.07 4.23 -9.04
CA LEU A 19 -5.83 3.68 -8.49
C LEU A 19 -5.74 2.15 -8.59
N THR A 20 -6.87 1.46 -8.52
CA THR A 20 -7.02 0.00 -8.60
C THR A 20 -8.25 -0.33 -9.45
N SER A 21 -8.42 -1.56 -9.92
CA SER A 21 -9.68 -2.06 -10.52
C SER A 21 -10.71 -2.50 -9.48
N VAL A 22 -10.27 -3.00 -8.32
CA VAL A 22 -11.13 -3.37 -7.19
C VAL A 22 -11.86 -2.13 -6.65
N ARG A 23 -13.17 -2.23 -6.38
CA ARG A 23 -14.02 -1.11 -5.93
C ARG A 23 -14.63 -1.33 -4.54
N ASP A 24 -14.82 -2.57 -4.12
CA ASP A 24 -15.34 -2.91 -2.81
C ASP A 24 -14.22 -2.86 -1.74
N PRO A 25 -14.35 -2.06 -0.67
CA PRO A 25 -13.41 -2.03 0.44
C PRO A 25 -13.12 -3.39 1.08
N MET A 26 -14.11 -4.27 1.16
CA MET A 26 -13.91 -5.62 1.73
C MET A 26 -13.02 -6.46 0.81
N GLU A 27 -13.23 -6.37 -0.50
CA GLU A 27 -12.34 -7.00 -1.46
C GLU A 27 -10.94 -6.35 -1.46
N MET A 28 -10.82 -5.03 -1.29
CA MET A 28 -9.52 -4.36 -1.18
C MET A 28 -8.74 -4.88 0.04
N LEU A 29 -9.41 -5.15 1.16
CA LEU A 29 -8.76 -5.72 2.33
C LEU A 29 -8.13 -7.08 2.01
N VAL A 30 -8.83 -7.94 1.30
CA VAL A 30 -8.31 -9.29 0.96
C VAL A 30 -7.29 -9.22 -0.17
N LYS A 31 -7.68 -8.64 -1.31
CA LYS A 31 -6.90 -8.66 -2.56
C LYS A 31 -5.68 -7.75 -2.54
N HIS A 32 -5.67 -6.71 -1.70
CA HIS A 32 -4.55 -5.77 -1.61
C HIS A 32 -3.81 -5.89 -0.29
N ILE A 33 -4.52 -5.79 0.84
CA ILE A 33 -3.84 -5.79 2.13
C ILE A 33 -3.33 -7.18 2.47
N MET A 34 -4.21 -8.19 2.59
CA MET A 34 -3.79 -9.52 2.99
C MET A 34 -2.74 -10.09 2.04
N ASP A 35 -2.95 -9.94 0.73
CA ASP A 35 -1.98 -10.34 -0.30
C ASP A 35 -0.59 -9.71 -0.07
N SER A 36 -0.53 -8.39 0.20
CA SER A 36 0.73 -7.70 0.51
C SER A 36 1.42 -8.24 1.76
N LEU A 37 0.66 -8.59 2.81
CA LEU A 37 1.21 -9.03 4.09
C LEU A 37 1.81 -10.43 4.04
N VAL A 38 1.39 -11.28 3.09
CA VAL A 38 1.92 -12.66 2.95
C VAL A 38 3.43 -12.67 2.79
N VAL A 39 4.03 -11.62 2.20
CA VAL A 39 5.47 -11.51 1.98
C VAL A 39 6.25 -11.20 3.27
N SER A 40 5.62 -10.64 4.29
CA SER A 40 6.30 -10.10 5.49
C SER A 40 7.22 -11.08 6.22
N PRO A 41 6.86 -12.37 6.43
CA PRO A 41 7.72 -13.32 7.12
C PRO A 41 9.03 -13.65 6.37
N TYR A 42 9.07 -13.37 5.07
CA TYR A 42 10.21 -13.68 4.20
C TYR A 42 11.16 -12.48 4.03
N LEU A 43 10.84 -11.32 4.63
CA LEU A 43 11.66 -10.13 4.53
C LEU A 43 12.82 -10.17 5.54
N HIS A 44 14.02 -10.46 5.03
CA HIS A 44 15.28 -10.40 5.78
C HIS A 44 16.00 -9.07 5.55
N GLY A 45 16.38 -8.40 6.63
CA GLY A 45 17.04 -7.09 6.62
C GLY A 45 16.12 -5.94 7.05
N ASP A 46 16.66 -4.72 6.99
CA ASP A 46 16.03 -3.54 7.61
C ASP A 46 15.59 -2.48 6.59
N ARG A 47 16.02 -2.59 5.32
CA ARG A 47 15.77 -1.58 4.29
C ARG A 47 15.26 -2.22 3.00
N PHE A 48 14.09 -1.78 2.57
CA PHE A 48 13.40 -2.31 1.41
C PHE A 48 12.99 -1.19 0.46
N ILE A 49 12.91 -1.52 -0.82
CA ILE A 49 12.36 -0.64 -1.85
C ILE A 49 11.24 -1.37 -2.58
N ASP A 50 10.10 -0.68 -2.72
CA ASP A 50 8.96 -1.11 -3.52
C ASP A 50 8.97 -0.33 -4.85
N VAL A 51 9.32 -1.03 -5.93
CA VAL A 51 9.52 -0.44 -7.26
C VAL A 51 8.27 -0.66 -8.10
N GLY A 52 7.65 0.44 -8.53
CA GLY A 52 6.35 0.39 -9.19
C GLY A 52 5.20 0.21 -8.19
N THR A 53 5.36 0.80 -6.99
CA THR A 53 4.46 0.63 -5.84
C THR A 53 2.99 0.96 -6.10
N GLY A 54 2.66 1.65 -7.20
CA GLY A 54 1.28 1.93 -7.53
C GLY A 54 0.63 2.82 -6.44
N PRO A 55 -0.51 2.41 -5.86
CA PRO A 55 -1.10 3.08 -4.71
C PRO A 55 -0.39 2.77 -3.37
N GLY A 56 0.90 2.43 -3.38
CA GLY A 56 1.64 2.09 -2.17
C GLY A 56 1.58 0.60 -1.80
N LEU A 57 1.35 -0.31 -2.74
CA LEU A 57 1.24 -1.74 -2.50
C LEU A 57 2.41 -2.49 -3.18
N PRO A 58 3.07 -3.44 -2.49
CA PRO A 58 2.82 -3.89 -1.12
C PRO A 58 3.49 -3.05 -0.03
N GLY A 59 4.23 -1.99 -0.39
CA GLY A 59 5.13 -1.31 0.54
C GLY A 59 4.48 -0.61 1.74
N LEU A 60 3.33 0.07 1.60
CA LEU A 60 2.62 0.69 2.73
C LEU A 60 2.08 -0.34 3.73
N PRO A 61 1.36 -1.41 3.32
CA PRO A 61 0.97 -2.49 4.24
C PRO A 61 2.15 -3.06 5.02
N LEU A 62 3.26 -3.34 4.32
CA LEU A 62 4.46 -3.91 4.94
C LEU A 62 5.13 -2.94 5.91
N ALA A 63 5.19 -1.65 5.57
CA ALA A 63 5.71 -0.62 6.46
C ALA A 63 4.86 -0.44 7.72
N ILE A 64 3.54 -0.60 7.63
CA ILE A 64 2.63 -0.51 8.78
C ILE A 64 2.87 -1.66 9.76
N ILE A 65 3.06 -2.88 9.28
CA ILE A 65 3.22 -4.05 10.17
C ILE A 65 4.67 -4.33 10.61
N ASN A 66 5.66 -3.80 9.89
CA ASN A 66 7.08 -3.89 10.24
C ASN A 66 7.61 -2.50 10.60
N SER A 67 7.13 -1.92 11.71
CA SER A 67 7.46 -0.55 12.13
C SER A 67 8.95 -0.33 12.43
N ASP A 68 9.71 -1.40 12.61
CA ASP A 68 11.16 -1.44 12.81
C ASP A 68 11.97 -1.39 11.50
N LYS A 69 11.32 -1.60 10.35
CA LYS A 69 11.95 -1.65 9.03
C LYS A 69 11.67 -0.38 8.22
N GLN A 70 12.60 -0.01 7.37
CA GLN A 70 12.49 1.15 6.47
C GLN A 70 12.02 0.70 5.07
N PHE A 71 10.98 1.35 4.57
CA PHE A 71 10.46 1.13 3.22
C PHE A 71 10.57 2.41 2.38
N VAL A 72 11.12 2.28 1.17
CA VAL A 72 11.15 3.33 0.16
C VAL A 72 10.14 2.96 -0.93
N LEU A 73 9.22 3.87 -1.23
CA LEU A 73 8.16 3.65 -2.22
C LEU A 73 8.47 4.45 -3.49
N LEU A 74 8.65 3.76 -4.61
CA LEU A 74 9.04 4.34 -5.88
C LEU A 74 7.97 4.09 -6.96
N ASP A 75 7.45 5.16 -7.56
CA ASP A 75 6.58 5.10 -8.74
C ASP A 75 6.91 6.27 -9.69
N SER A 76 6.72 6.08 -10.99
CA SER A 76 6.97 7.09 -12.02
C SER A 76 5.81 8.09 -12.17
N LEU A 77 4.63 7.81 -11.63
CA LEU A 77 3.41 8.62 -11.81
C LEU A 77 3.12 9.49 -10.59
N GLY A 78 3.25 10.82 -10.75
CA GLY A 78 3.06 11.78 -9.65
C GLY A 78 1.71 11.72 -8.93
N LYS A 79 0.62 11.35 -9.62
CA LYS A 79 -0.71 11.19 -8.99
C LYS A 79 -0.72 10.11 -7.91
N ARG A 80 0.05 9.04 -8.10
CA ARG A 80 0.17 7.91 -7.16
C ARG A 80 1.04 8.28 -5.95
N ILE A 81 2.10 9.04 -6.18
CA ILE A 81 2.92 9.63 -5.11
C ILE A 81 2.08 10.60 -4.25
N SER A 82 1.16 11.35 -4.86
CA SER A 82 0.27 12.23 -4.10
C SER A 82 -0.68 11.46 -3.18
N PHE A 83 -1.16 10.28 -3.59
CA PHE A 83 -1.93 9.40 -2.71
C PHE A 83 -1.08 8.95 -1.52
N ILE A 84 0.12 8.44 -1.79
CA ILE A 84 1.05 7.90 -0.78
C ILE A 84 1.40 8.96 0.28
N ARG A 85 1.58 10.23 -0.12
CA ARG A 85 1.87 11.33 0.83
C ARG A 85 0.72 11.67 1.78
N ASN A 86 -0.51 11.27 1.46
CA ASN A 86 -1.70 11.51 2.28
C ASN A 86 -2.16 10.25 3.04
N ALA A 87 -1.47 9.12 2.84
CA ALA A 87 -1.70 7.85 3.51
C ALA A 87 -0.94 7.76 4.84
#